data_AF-A0A3D3JK71-F1
#
_entry.id   AF-A0A3D3JK71-F1
#
_cell.length_a   1.000
_cell.length_b   1.000
_cell.length_c   1.000
_cell.angle_alpha   90.00
_cell.angle_beta   90.00
_cell.angle_gamma   90.00
#
_symmetry.space_group_name_H-M   'P 1'
#
loop_
_entity.id
_entity.type
_entity.pdbx_description
1 polymer ?
#
loop_
_entity_poly.entity_id
_entity_poly.type
_entity_poly.pdbx_seq_one_letter_code
_entity_poly.pdbx_strand_id
1 'polypeptide(L)'
;TTSVVPPSPRQRTDGPLRIGILPPETLAPCDDSIRRAHDDVVEQFRRSGATIEVVTIPHADIWIPTYFILATAEASSNLARFDGIRYGLRVPEDEAEGDIITASRTAGFGKEVKRRIMLGTYVLSSGSYDAYYRKAQKARRLIA
;
A
#
# COMPACT_ATOMS: atom_id res chain seq x y z
N THR A 1 16.78 -18.22 -10.80
CA THR A 1 16.55 -17.89 -9.37
C THR A 1 17.42 -16.70 -9.03
N THR A 2 17.01 -15.48 -9.41
CA THR A 2 17.82 -14.29 -9.17
C THR A 2 17.40 -13.72 -7.83
N SER A 3 18.15 -14.07 -6.79
CA SER A 3 18.00 -13.50 -5.45
C SER A 3 18.28 -12.01 -5.55
N VAL A 4 17.24 -11.18 -5.52
CA VAL A 4 17.39 -9.73 -5.33
C VAL A 4 17.69 -9.54 -3.86
N VAL A 5 18.97 -9.49 -3.52
CA VAL A 5 19.42 -9.10 -2.19
C VAL A 5 18.95 -7.67 -1.95
N PRO A 6 18.14 -7.40 -0.90
CA PRO A 6 17.76 -6.03 -0.57
C PRO A 6 19.04 -5.20 -0.35
N PRO A 7 19.07 -3.93 -0.81
CA PRO A 7 20.23 -3.08 -0.56
C PRO A 7 20.51 -3.06 0.93
N SER A 8 21.78 -3.20 1.31
CA SER A 8 22.18 -3.07 2.71
C SER A 8 21.71 -1.71 3.25
N PRO A 9 21.31 -1.62 4.52
CA PRO A 9 21.04 -0.33 5.15
C PRO A 9 22.25 0.57 4.89
N ARG A 10 22.02 1.73 4.26
CA ARG A 10 23.11 2.67 3.95
C ARG A 10 23.85 2.94 5.25
N GLN A 11 25.15 2.62 5.28
CA GLN A 11 26.02 2.92 6.41
C GLN A 11 25.94 4.42 6.68
N ARG A 12 25.79 4.78 7.96
CA ARG A 12 25.82 6.18 8.40
C ARG A 12 27.13 6.79 7.89
N THR A 13 27.04 7.76 7.00
CA THR A 13 28.22 8.48 6.51
C THR A 13 28.72 9.40 7.62
N ASP A 14 30.03 9.46 7.83
CA ASP A 14 30.64 10.46 8.71
C ASP A 14 30.43 11.86 8.10
N GLY A 15 29.36 12.54 8.51
CA GLY A 15 28.94 13.82 7.96
C GLY A 15 27.56 14.27 8.46
N PRO A 16 27.17 15.54 8.18
CA PRO A 16 25.87 16.06 8.55
C PRO A 16 24.74 15.22 7.92
N LEU A 17 23.66 15.02 8.68
CA LEU A 17 22.50 14.26 8.21
C LEU A 17 21.91 14.93 6.97
N ARG A 18 21.75 14.17 5.88
CA ARG A 18 21.08 14.65 4.66
C ARG A 18 19.64 14.18 4.64
N ILE A 19 18.70 15.11 4.53
CA ILE A 19 17.26 14.85 4.53
C ILE A 19 16.68 15.32 3.21
N GLY A 20 16.12 14.38 2.44
CA GLY A 20 15.32 14.69 1.26
C GLY A 20 13.89 15.05 1.66
N ILE A 21 13.40 16.22 1.25
CA ILE A 21 12.01 16.63 1.41
C ILE A 21 11.33 16.70 0.04
N LEU A 22 10.03 16.41 0.01
CA LEU A 22 9.25 16.59 -1.21
C LEU A 22 9.06 18.09 -1.51
N PRO A 23 8.78 18.44 -2.77
CA PRO A 23 8.51 19.83 -3.13
C PRO A 23 7.31 20.39 -2.35
N PRO A 24 7.35 21.67 -1.90
CA PRO A 24 6.29 22.27 -1.08
C PRO A 24 4.88 22.17 -1.69
N GLU A 25 4.77 22.17 -3.01
CA GLU A 25 3.52 22.00 -3.75
C GLU A 25 2.81 20.66 -3.45
N THR A 26 3.55 19.63 -3.03
CA THR A 26 2.96 18.33 -2.64
C THR A 26 2.10 18.45 -1.38
N LEU A 27 2.34 19.46 -0.54
CA LEU A 27 1.57 19.75 0.67
C LEU A 27 0.49 20.82 0.44
N ALA A 28 0.32 21.33 -0.79
CA ALA A 28 -0.72 22.31 -1.11
C ALA A 28 -2.15 21.82 -0.77
N PRO A 29 -2.50 20.53 -0.93
CA PRO A 29 -3.82 20.02 -0.53
C PRO A 29 -4.04 19.89 0.99
N CYS A 30 -2.98 19.99 1.80
CA CYS A 30 -3.09 19.83 3.26
C CYS A 30 -3.68 21.08 3.92
N ASP A 31 -4.04 20.98 5.20
CA ASP A 31 -4.40 22.14 6.00
C ASP A 31 -3.17 22.98 6.36
N ASP A 32 -3.37 24.28 6.61
CA ASP A 32 -2.30 25.20 7.00
C ASP A 32 -1.56 24.77 8.28
N SER A 33 -2.27 24.14 9.22
CA SER A 33 -1.67 23.63 10.46
C SER A 33 -0.62 22.54 10.18
N ILE A 34 -0.87 21.69 9.19
CA ILE A 34 0.03 20.60 8.79
C ILE A 34 1.25 21.16 8.07
N ARG A 35 1.05 22.12 7.15
CA ARG A 35 2.16 22.83 6.48
C ARG A 35 3.09 23.51 7.49
N ARG A 36 2.52 24.25 8.45
CA ARG A 36 3.30 24.90 9.51
C ARG A 36 4.10 23.90 10.35
N ALA A 37 3.46 22.83 10.80
CA ALA A 37 4.13 21.78 11.58
C ALA A 37 5.26 21.11 10.79
N HIS A 38 5.08 20.88 9.49
CA HIS A 38 6.13 20.37 8.61
C HIS A 38 7.31 21.35 8.53
N ASP A 39 7.05 22.62 8.25
CA ASP A 39 8.10 23.63 8.08
C ASP A 39 8.89 23.86 9.37
N ASP A 40 8.21 23.85 10.52
CA ASP A 40 8.84 23.95 11.84
C ASP A 40 9.82 22.79 12.09
N VAL A 41 9.44 21.56 11.71
CA VAL A 41 10.30 20.37 11.85
C VAL A 41 11.50 20.44 10.90
N VAL A 42 11.29 20.85 9.65
CA VAL A 42 12.38 21.01 8.68
C VAL A 42 13.40 22.05 9.19
N GLU A 43 12.93 23.15 9.76
CA GLU A 43 13.78 24.20 10.33
C GLU A 43 14.55 23.72 11.57
N GLN A 44 13.92 22.92 12.44
CA GLN A 44 14.63 22.28 13.57
C GLN A 44 15.78 21.39 13.10
N PHE A 45 15.58 20.63 12.01
CA PHE A 45 16.65 19.82 11.43
C PHE A 45 17.78 20.68 10.85
N ARG A 46 17.47 21.79 10.15
CA ARG A 46 18.50 22.73 9.68
C ARG A 46 19.34 23.28 10.83
N ARG A 47 18.69 23.73 11.91
CA ARG A 47 19.36 24.26 13.11
C ARG A 47 20.22 23.22 13.82
N SER A 48 19.86 21.94 13.69
CA SER A 48 20.62 20.82 14.23
C SER A 48 21.78 20.38 13.32
N GLY A 49 22.05 21.12 12.24
CA GLY A 49 23.16 20.85 11.32
C GLY A 49 22.84 19.85 10.21
N ALA A 50 21.56 19.54 9.96
CA ALA A 50 21.17 18.70 8.83
C ALA A 50 21.14 19.51 7.52
N THR A 51 21.55 18.87 6.42
CA THR A 51 21.38 19.40 5.07
C THR A 51 20.01 18.98 4.54
N ILE A 52 19.18 19.95 4.17
CA ILE A 52 17.86 19.70 3.59
C ILE A 52 17.94 19.83 2.07
N GLU A 53 17.51 18.80 1.35
CA GLU A 53 17.49 18.76 -0.11
C GLU A 53 16.07 18.55 -0.60
N VAL A 54 15.61 19.36 -1.55
CA VAL A 54 14.32 19.12 -2.22
C VAL A 54 14.52 18.02 -3.25
N VAL A 55 13.76 16.93 -3.12
CA VAL A 55 13.84 15.75 -3.99
C VAL A 55 12.52 15.52 -4.69
N THR A 56 12.59 15.27 -5.99
CA THR A 56 11.41 14.90 -6.79
C THR A 56 11.35 13.39 -6.94
N ILE A 57 10.26 12.79 -6.48
CA ILE A 57 9.97 11.38 -6.75
C ILE A 57 9.02 11.35 -7.96
N PRO A 58 9.37 10.64 -9.04
CA PRO A 58 8.60 10.68 -10.28
C PRO A 58 7.25 9.98 -10.13
N HIS A 59 6.33 10.30 -11.05
CA HIS A 59 5.07 9.57 -11.27
C HIS A 59 4.12 9.55 -10.05
N ALA A 60 4.06 10.63 -9.26
CA ALA A 60 3.20 10.74 -8.07
C ALA A 60 1.71 10.45 -8.34
N ASP A 61 1.24 10.80 -9.55
CA ASP A 61 -0.11 10.59 -10.04
C ASP A 61 -0.54 9.11 -10.09
N ILE A 62 0.41 8.19 -10.27
CA ILE A 62 0.13 6.75 -10.34
C ILE A 62 0.43 5.99 -9.05
N TRP A 63 0.89 6.64 -7.98
CA TRP A 63 1.23 5.96 -6.72
C TRP A 63 0.00 5.31 -6.07
N ILE A 64 -1.06 6.09 -5.88
CA ILE A 64 -2.30 5.61 -5.27
C ILE A 64 -2.99 4.54 -6.13
N PRO A 65 -3.18 4.72 -7.46
CA PRO A 65 -3.73 3.67 -8.32
C PRO A 65 -2.92 2.36 -8.29
N THR A 66 -1.58 2.48 -8.35
CA THR A 66 -0.68 1.31 -8.28
C THR A 66 -0.82 0.57 -6.96
N TYR A 67 -0.84 1.31 -5.84
CA TYR A 67 -1.07 0.75 -4.51
C TYR A 67 -2.40 0.00 -4.45
N PHE A 68 -3.50 0.61 -4.89
CA PHE A 68 -4.82 -0.01 -4.78
C PHE A 68 -4.91 -1.32 -5.57
N ILE A 69 -4.37 -1.39 -6.78
CA ILE A 69 -4.39 -2.63 -7.57
C ILE A 69 -3.57 -3.73 -6.87
N LEU A 70 -2.33 -3.44 -6.49
CA LEU A 70 -1.44 -4.44 -5.91
C LEU A 70 -1.91 -4.89 -4.53
N ALA A 71 -2.24 -3.94 -3.65
CA ALA A 71 -2.65 -4.25 -2.28
C ALA A 71 -3.96 -5.04 -2.24
N THR A 72 -4.92 -4.73 -3.13
CA THR A 72 -6.19 -5.48 -3.17
C THR A 72 -6.02 -6.88 -3.77
N ALA A 73 -5.18 -7.04 -4.80
CA ALA A 73 -4.82 -8.35 -5.35
C ALA A 73 -4.14 -9.24 -4.30
N GLU A 74 -3.16 -8.69 -3.56
CA GLU A 74 -2.49 -9.42 -2.47
C GLU A 74 -3.47 -9.73 -1.32
N ALA A 75 -4.35 -8.80 -0.97
CA ALA A 75 -5.36 -9.00 0.06
C ALA A 75 -6.36 -10.11 -0.31
N SER A 76 -6.84 -10.18 -1.56
CA SER A 76 -7.81 -11.21 -1.96
C SER A 76 -7.23 -12.62 -1.80
N SER A 77 -5.95 -12.80 -2.15
CA SER A 77 -5.23 -14.06 -1.96
C SER A 77 -4.95 -14.34 -0.47
N ASN A 78 -4.41 -13.35 0.25
CA ASN A 78 -4.06 -13.51 1.66
C ASN A 78 -5.28 -13.82 2.54
N LEU A 79 -6.42 -13.19 2.27
CA LEU A 79 -7.64 -13.37 3.04
C LEU A 79 -8.45 -14.61 2.61
N ALA A 80 -8.04 -15.32 1.55
CA ALA A 80 -8.71 -16.56 1.13
C ALA A 80 -8.62 -17.66 2.21
N ARG A 81 -7.61 -17.61 3.09
CA ARG A 81 -7.41 -18.56 4.19
C ARG A 81 -8.52 -18.54 5.26
N PHE A 82 -9.29 -17.46 5.33
CA PHE A 82 -10.40 -17.32 6.27
C PHE A 82 -11.65 -17.92 5.62
N ASP A 83 -11.81 -19.22 5.81
CA ASP A 83 -12.85 -20.06 5.20
C ASP A 83 -13.82 -20.66 6.25
N GLY A 84 -13.53 -20.50 7.54
CA GLY A 84 -14.33 -21.08 8.63
C GLY A 84 -14.11 -22.59 8.86
N ILE A 85 -13.17 -23.22 8.13
CA ILE A 85 -12.92 -24.66 8.23
C ILE A 85 -11.92 -24.98 9.34
N ARG A 86 -10.79 -24.27 9.33
CA ARG A 86 -9.68 -24.54 10.28
C ARG A 86 -9.74 -23.69 11.54
N TYR A 87 -10.21 -22.45 11.41
CA TYR A 87 -10.25 -21.47 12.49
C TYR A 87 -11.14 -20.28 12.12
N GLY A 88 -11.46 -19.48 13.13
CA GLY A 88 -12.23 -18.24 12.99
C GLY A 88 -13.75 -18.47 13.03
N LEU A 89 -14.49 -17.51 12.48
CA LEU A 89 -15.94 -17.57 12.41
C LEU A 89 -16.38 -18.67 11.43
N ARG A 90 -17.27 -19.55 11.88
CA ARG A 90 -18.01 -20.50 11.06
C ARG A 90 -19.50 -20.30 11.32
N VAL A 91 -20.25 -20.03 10.25
CA VAL A 91 -21.73 -19.98 10.32
C VAL A 91 -22.26 -21.41 10.48
N PRO A 92 -23.28 -21.67 11.31
CA PRO A 92 -23.94 -22.98 11.39
C PRO A 92 -24.53 -23.42 10.03
N GLU A 93 -24.52 -24.72 9.74
CA GLU A 93 -24.96 -25.24 8.43
C GLU A 93 -26.45 -25.00 8.16
N ASP A 94 -27.26 -25.01 9.21
CA ASP A 94 -28.69 -24.72 9.19
C ASP A 94 -29.01 -23.23 8.98
N GLU A 95 -28.06 -22.34 9.26
CA GLU A 95 -28.17 -20.88 9.05
C GLU A 95 -27.48 -20.42 7.75
N ALA A 96 -26.73 -21.29 7.08
CA ALA A 96 -25.92 -20.93 5.93
C ALA A 96 -26.75 -20.77 4.65
N GLU A 97 -26.77 -19.55 4.10
CA GLU A 97 -27.22 -19.32 2.73
C GLU A 97 -26.11 -19.72 1.74
N GLY A 98 -26.29 -20.85 1.06
CA GLY A 98 -25.33 -21.38 0.09
C GLY A 98 -24.21 -22.19 0.73
N ASP A 99 -23.00 -22.15 0.16
CA ASP A 99 -21.86 -22.88 0.73
C ASP A 99 -21.32 -22.22 2.00
N ILE A 100 -20.85 -23.05 2.94
CA ILE A 100 -20.38 -22.66 4.27
C ILE A 100 -19.24 -21.65 4.21
N ILE A 101 -18.37 -21.74 3.20
CA ILE A 101 -17.26 -20.80 3.01
C ILE A 101 -17.81 -19.42 2.65
N THR A 102 -18.78 -19.38 1.74
CA THR A 102 -19.40 -18.12 1.28
C THR A 102 -20.19 -17.47 2.40
N ALA A 103 -21.00 -18.24 3.14
CA ALA A 103 -21.77 -17.76 4.28
C ALA A 103 -20.84 -17.19 5.39
N SER A 104 -19.82 -17.96 5.78
CA SER A 104 -18.89 -17.58 6.85
C SER A 104 -18.07 -16.32 6.49
N ARG A 105 -17.62 -16.21 5.24
CA ARG A 105 -16.91 -15.00 4.76
C ARG A 105 -17.83 -13.79 4.65
N THR A 106 -19.08 -13.99 4.26
CA THR A 106 -20.06 -12.92 4.13
C THR A 106 -20.40 -12.30 5.48
N ALA A 107 -20.60 -13.15 6.49
CA ALA A 107 -20.84 -12.74 7.87
C ALA A 107 -19.59 -12.15 8.54
N GLY A 108 -18.41 -12.75 8.30
CA GLY A 108 -17.17 -12.37 8.99
C GLY A 108 -16.50 -11.10 8.46
N PHE A 109 -16.62 -10.80 7.17
CA PHE A 109 -15.96 -9.62 6.59
C PHE A 109 -16.87 -8.39 6.54
N GLY A 110 -16.34 -7.27 7.01
CA GLY A 110 -16.93 -5.96 6.83
C GLY A 110 -16.99 -5.53 5.35
N LYS A 111 -17.80 -4.50 5.07
CA LYS A 111 -18.10 -4.03 3.70
C LYS A 111 -16.84 -3.65 2.91
N GLU A 112 -15.91 -2.94 3.53
CA GLU A 112 -14.67 -2.51 2.87
C GLU A 112 -13.74 -3.68 2.53
N VAL A 113 -13.64 -4.66 3.43
CA VAL A 113 -12.83 -5.87 3.20
C VAL A 113 -13.40 -6.66 2.02
N LYS A 114 -14.73 -6.83 1.98
CA LYS A 114 -15.41 -7.49 0.84
C LYS A 114 -15.18 -6.74 -0.48
N ARG A 115 -15.24 -5.40 -0.49
CA ARG A 115 -14.92 -4.58 -1.68
C ARG A 115 -13.51 -4.83 -2.20
N ARG A 116 -12.52 -4.86 -1.30
CA ARG A 116 -11.12 -5.12 -1.66
C ARG A 116 -10.90 -6.54 -2.16
N ILE A 117 -11.54 -7.53 -1.56
CA ILE A 117 -11.49 -8.91 -2.05
C ILE A 117 -12.07 -8.99 -3.46
N MET A 118 -13.25 -8.41 -3.69
CA MET A 118 -13.88 -8.41 -5.03
C MET A 118 -12.99 -7.75 -6.09
N LEU A 119 -12.47 -6.54 -5.79
CA LEU A 119 -11.56 -5.86 -6.70
C LEU A 119 -10.28 -6.66 -6.96
N GLY A 120 -9.67 -7.20 -5.89
CA GLY A 120 -8.47 -8.01 -5.95
C GLY A 120 -8.65 -9.28 -6.79
N THR A 121 -9.77 -9.99 -6.60
CA THR A 121 -10.13 -11.16 -7.41
C THR A 121 -10.35 -10.77 -8.87
N TYR A 122 -11.00 -9.65 -9.14
CA TYR A 122 -11.19 -9.15 -10.51
C TYR A 122 -9.87 -8.85 -11.21
N VAL A 123 -8.97 -8.09 -10.58
CA VAL A 123 -7.68 -7.71 -11.21
C VAL A 123 -6.73 -8.89 -11.40
N LEU A 124 -6.93 -10.00 -10.68
CA LEU A 124 -6.19 -11.25 -10.85
C LEU A 124 -6.84 -12.21 -11.85
N SER A 125 -8.07 -11.95 -12.31
CA SER A 125 -8.76 -12.81 -13.27
C SER A 125 -8.05 -12.83 -14.63
N SER A 126 -8.17 -13.95 -15.36
CA SER A 126 -7.45 -14.18 -16.62
C SER A 126 -7.66 -13.09 -17.67
N GLY A 127 -8.87 -12.49 -17.74
CA GLY A 127 -9.19 -11.42 -18.68
C GLY A 127 -8.67 -10.03 -18.30
N SER A 128 -8.28 -9.83 -17.04
CA SER A 128 -7.92 -8.52 -16.48
C SER A 128 -6.48 -8.47 -15.97
N TYR A 129 -5.83 -9.61 -15.78
CA TYR A 129 -4.50 -9.74 -15.18
C TYR A 129 -3.46 -8.83 -15.84
N ASP A 130 -3.37 -8.88 -17.17
CA ASP A 130 -2.35 -8.12 -17.91
C ASP A 130 -2.63 -6.63 -17.91
N ALA A 131 -3.90 -6.25 -18.01
CA ALA A 131 -4.35 -4.86 -18.05
C ALA A 131 -4.18 -4.15 -16.70
N TYR A 132 -4.39 -4.86 -15.59
CA TYR A 132 -4.37 -4.27 -14.25
C TYR A 132 -3.16 -4.73 -13.44
N TYR A 133 -3.09 -6.00 -13.03
CA TYR A 133 -2.08 -6.46 -12.07
C TYR A 133 -0.66 -6.39 -12.64
N ARG A 134 -0.42 -6.94 -13.85
CA ARG A 134 0.89 -6.86 -14.50
C ARG A 134 1.29 -5.42 -14.82
N LYS A 135 0.32 -4.57 -15.21
CA LYS A 135 0.58 -3.14 -15.46
C LYS A 135 0.97 -2.40 -14.17
N ALA A 136 0.29 -2.67 -13.06
CA ALA A 136 0.62 -2.09 -11.76
C ALA A 136 1.99 -2.55 -11.24
N GLN A 137 2.37 -3.83 -11.45
CA GLN A 137 3.71 -4.29 -11.10
C GLN A 137 4.81 -3.55 -11.90
N LYS A 138 4.58 -3.29 -13.19
CA LYS A 138 5.48 -2.47 -14.02
C LYS A 138 5.54 -1.03 -13.51
N ALA A 139 4.39 -0.43 -13.19
CA ALA A 139 4.31 0.92 -12.63
C ALA A 139 5.08 1.05 -11.30
N ARG A 140 4.96 0.06 -10.40
CA ARG A 140 5.71 0.01 -9.14
C ARG A 140 7.23 0.12 -9.35
N ARG A 141 7.76 -0.47 -10.42
CA ARG A 141 9.19 -0.39 -10.78
C ARG A 141 9.61 0.97 -11.32
N LEU A 142 8.68 1.78 -11.82
CA LEU A 142 8.96 3.15 -12.25
C LEU A 142 8.93 4.15 -11.09
N ILE A 143 8.22 3.81 -10.02
CA ILE A 143 8.11 4.62 -8.79
C ILE A 143 9.35 4.45 -7.90
N ALA A 144 9.91 3.22 -7.83
CA ALA A 144 10.92 2.80 -6.85
C ALA A 144 12.34 2.69 -7.41
#